data_AF-A0A5P1FSH0-F1
#
_entry.id   AF-A0A5P1FSH0-F1
#
_cell.length_a   1.000
_cell.length_b   1.000
_cell.length_c   1.000
_cell.angle_alpha   90.00
_cell.angle_beta   90.00
_cell.angle_gamma   90.00
#
_symmetry.space_group_name_H-M   'P 1'
#
loop_
_entity.id
_entity.type
_entity.pdbx_description
1 polymer ?
#
loop_
_entity_poly.entity_id
_entity_poly.type
_entity_poly.pdbx_seq_one_letter_code
_entity_poly.pdbx_strand_id
1 'polypeptide(L)'
;MTEQSIWKYACLRDLQVPRPRHVSFSWKQLYVSAFDGTHSYSFRQQEKHIDWIRIGAFFFDSPVALLMENLGLPKTLPRIEDDAVKCIQDHGCCLLPNIKTGIWIADLQLVRCPVCNLNSCEGTMQILDARHAELFLEEGYKSGAWKYYDIGSLKIAKPCRSATGVIIDLKHLNSCGRLFDVKSWVGAPSDWQPKATLCLHAVAVNTNLQPNDGLNVKFQAMRSSGADEKVVSIRISQQLI
;
A
#
# COMPACT_ATOMS: atom_id res chain seq x y z
N MET A 1 7.25 21.66 28.25
CA MET A 1 6.82 20.60 27.29
C MET A 1 7.84 19.49 27.33
N THR A 2 7.42 18.24 27.53
CA THR A 2 8.34 17.07 27.50
C THR A 2 8.74 16.75 26.06
N GLU A 3 9.96 16.26 25.83
CA GLU A 3 10.49 15.89 24.50
C GLU A 3 9.51 14.95 23.74
N GLN A 4 8.87 14.01 24.45
CA GLN A 4 7.85 13.12 23.89
C GLN A 4 6.64 13.88 23.31
N SER A 5 6.21 14.97 23.94
CA SER A 5 5.08 15.78 23.46
C SER A 5 5.42 16.55 22.19
N ILE A 6 6.68 17.00 22.07
CA ILE A 6 7.18 17.74 20.91
C ILE A 6 7.22 16.81 19.69
N TRP A 7 7.89 15.66 19.81
CA TRP A 7 7.98 14.72 18.69
C TRP A 7 6.64 14.13 18.30
N LYS A 8 5.74 13.92 19.26
CA LYS A 8 4.37 13.52 18.97
C LYS A 8 3.64 14.57 18.14
N TYR A 9 3.71 15.84 18.56
CA TYR A 9 3.06 16.92 17.81
C TYR A 9 3.64 17.04 16.40
N ALA A 10 4.98 17.02 16.27
CA ALA A 10 5.66 17.07 14.98
C ALA A 10 5.23 15.89 14.08
N CYS A 11 5.27 14.66 14.60
CA CYS A 11 4.88 13.46 13.85
C CYS A 11 3.44 13.52 13.34
N LEU A 12 2.48 13.83 14.20
CA LEU A 12 1.07 13.89 13.81
C LEU A 12 0.78 15.04 12.83
N ARG A 13 1.43 16.19 13.01
CA ARG A 13 1.30 17.35 12.11
C ARG A 13 1.86 17.04 10.72
N ASP A 14 3.09 16.53 10.67
CA ASP A 14 3.81 16.35 9.41
C ASP A 14 3.26 15.15 8.60
N LEU A 15 2.75 14.13 9.30
CA LEU A 15 2.04 13.01 8.67
C LEU A 15 0.55 13.29 8.43
N GLN A 16 -0.01 14.37 9.00
CA GLN A 16 -1.43 14.75 8.89
C GLN A 16 -2.42 13.64 9.32
N VAL A 17 -2.10 12.92 10.39
CA VAL A 17 -2.88 11.79 10.92
C VAL A 17 -3.34 12.02 12.37
N PRO A 18 -4.44 11.38 12.81
CA PRO A 18 -4.90 11.49 14.18
C PRO A 18 -3.95 10.77 15.13
N ARG A 19 -4.10 11.10 16.42
CA ARG A 19 -3.35 10.44 17.48
C ARG A 19 -3.81 8.96 17.61
N PRO A 20 -2.90 7.97 17.47
CA PRO A 20 -3.19 6.58 17.80
C PRO A 20 -3.42 6.39 19.31
N ARG A 21 -4.19 5.36 19.67
CA ARG A 21 -4.45 5.01 21.08
C ARG A 21 -3.18 4.62 21.82
N HIS A 22 -2.32 3.86 21.16
CA HIS A 22 -1.08 3.34 21.72
C HIS A 22 0.01 3.37 20.65
N VAL A 23 1.26 3.56 21.09
CA VAL A 23 2.48 3.32 20.31
C VAL A 23 3.49 2.59 21.18
N SER A 24 4.20 1.64 20.60
CA SER A 24 5.18 0.79 21.29
C SER A 24 6.59 1.40 21.32
N PHE A 25 6.85 2.40 20.47
CA PHE A 25 8.13 3.10 20.38
C PHE A 25 7.98 4.57 20.76
N SER A 26 9.11 5.23 21.07
CA SER A 26 9.10 6.67 21.35
C SER A 26 8.71 7.46 20.11
N TRP A 27 8.04 8.61 20.32
CA TRP A 27 7.62 9.47 19.20
C TRP A 27 8.79 9.99 18.37
N LYS A 28 9.96 10.17 19.00
CA LYS A 28 11.19 10.55 18.31
C LYS A 28 11.63 9.48 17.33
N GLN A 29 11.64 8.21 17.74
CA GLN A 29 12.01 7.10 16.87
C GLN A 29 11.02 6.96 15.71
N LEU A 30 9.72 7.10 15.97
CA LEU A 30 8.69 7.03 14.93
C LEU A 30 8.81 8.18 13.93
N TYR A 31 9.09 9.39 14.40
CA TYR A 31 9.33 10.53 13.54
C TYR A 31 10.55 10.26 12.65
N VAL A 32 11.68 9.90 13.23
CA VAL A 32 12.92 9.66 12.47
C VAL A 32 12.71 8.57 11.41
N SER A 33 12.16 7.40 11.77
CA SER A 33 11.96 6.30 10.82
C SER A 33 10.96 6.60 9.70
N ALA A 34 9.99 7.48 9.95
CA ALA A 34 9.06 7.94 8.93
C ALA A 34 9.73 8.78 7.83
N PHE A 35 10.88 9.41 8.12
CA PHE A 35 11.55 10.39 7.25
C PHE A 35 13.00 10.05 6.88
N ASP A 36 13.63 9.05 7.50
CA ASP A 36 15.04 8.67 7.26
C ASP A 36 15.28 7.75 6.04
N GLY A 37 14.21 7.32 5.37
CA GLY A 37 14.28 6.45 4.19
C GLY A 37 14.22 4.94 4.49
N THR A 38 14.20 4.50 5.76
CA THR A 38 14.07 3.08 6.14
C THR A 38 12.73 2.46 5.72
N HIS A 39 11.74 3.31 5.50
CA HIS A 39 10.44 2.97 4.94
C HIS A 39 10.46 2.66 3.43
N SER A 40 11.50 3.05 2.70
CA SER A 40 11.51 2.94 1.24
C SER A 40 11.58 1.49 0.78
N TYR A 41 11.20 1.21 -0.46
CA TYR A 41 11.44 -0.09 -1.08
C TYR A 41 12.94 -0.33 -1.31
N SER A 42 13.65 0.72 -1.73
CA SER A 42 15.09 0.70 -2.00
C SER A 42 15.91 0.30 -0.78
N PHE A 43 15.40 0.48 0.45
CA PHE A 43 16.05 0.01 1.68
C PHE A 43 16.47 -1.47 1.62
N ARG A 44 15.69 -2.32 0.93
CA ARG A 44 16.04 -3.74 0.74
C ARG A 44 16.35 -4.14 -0.69
N GLN A 45 15.90 -3.38 -1.68
CA GLN A 45 15.94 -3.79 -3.09
C GLN A 45 16.37 -2.65 -4.01
N GLN A 46 17.47 -2.00 -3.65
CA GLN A 46 18.02 -0.87 -4.40
C GLN A 46 18.26 -1.20 -5.88
N GLU A 47 18.75 -2.40 -6.19
CA GLU A 47 19.06 -2.81 -7.57
C GLU A 47 17.84 -2.89 -8.49
N LYS A 48 16.65 -3.13 -7.92
CA LYS A 48 15.40 -3.26 -8.67
C LYS A 48 14.62 -1.95 -8.77
N HIS A 49 14.92 -1.01 -7.89
CA HIS A 49 14.21 0.25 -7.79
C HIS A 49 14.57 1.17 -8.97
N ILE A 50 13.56 1.76 -9.60
CA ILE A 50 13.71 2.77 -10.66
C ILE A 50 13.41 4.14 -10.08
N ASP A 51 12.20 4.30 -9.56
CA ASP A 51 11.69 5.57 -9.03
C ASP A 51 10.60 5.33 -7.99
N TRP A 52 10.24 6.36 -7.24
CA TRP A 52 9.22 6.28 -6.19
C TRP A 52 8.51 7.61 -5.95
N ILE A 53 7.33 7.51 -5.35
CA ILE A 53 6.57 8.65 -4.87
C ILE A 53 6.15 8.37 -3.42
N ARG A 54 6.52 9.26 -2.50
CA ARG A 54 5.91 9.34 -1.16
C ARG A 54 4.47 9.80 -1.34
N ILE A 55 3.49 8.92 -1.07
CA ILE A 55 2.09 9.32 -1.14
C ILE A 55 1.69 10.09 0.13
N GLY A 56 2.10 9.57 1.29
CA GLY A 56 1.82 10.19 2.59
C GLY A 56 1.51 9.14 3.65
N ALA A 57 0.76 9.55 4.67
CA ALA A 57 0.33 8.65 5.74
C ALA A 57 -1.19 8.67 5.91
N PHE A 58 -1.75 7.51 6.23
CA PHE A 58 -3.16 7.34 6.55
C PHE A 58 -3.29 6.50 7.82
N PHE A 59 -4.52 6.34 8.28
CA PHE A 59 -4.81 5.75 9.58
C PHE A 59 -5.77 4.57 9.45
N PHE A 60 -5.40 3.42 10.03
CA PHE A 60 -6.34 2.33 10.27
C PHE A 60 -6.93 2.46 11.66
N ASP A 61 -8.24 2.72 11.73
CA ASP A 61 -9.04 2.75 12.95
C ASP A 61 -9.65 1.36 13.26
N SER A 62 -9.86 0.54 12.23
CA SER A 62 -10.33 -0.84 12.36
C SER A 62 -9.28 -1.86 11.92
N PRO A 63 -9.37 -3.12 12.40
CA PRO A 63 -8.41 -4.17 12.06
C PRO A 63 -8.72 -4.87 10.73
N VAL A 64 -9.47 -4.23 9.81
CA VAL A 64 -9.90 -4.83 8.54
C VAL A 64 -9.64 -3.86 7.39
N ALA A 65 -8.86 -4.31 6.40
CA ALA A 65 -8.61 -3.57 5.17
C ALA A 65 -9.42 -4.15 4.00
N LEU A 66 -9.94 -3.29 3.13
CA LEU A 66 -10.38 -3.64 1.79
C LEU A 66 -9.25 -3.35 0.81
N LEU A 67 -8.86 -4.37 0.03
CA LEU A 67 -7.82 -4.29 -0.99
C LEU A 67 -8.46 -4.44 -2.37
N MET A 68 -8.09 -3.59 -3.33
CA MET A 68 -8.68 -3.63 -4.68
C MET A 68 -7.63 -3.35 -5.77
N GLU A 69 -7.80 -3.99 -6.92
CA GLU A 69 -6.99 -3.77 -8.14
C GLU A 69 -7.54 -2.67 -9.05
N ASN A 70 -8.74 -2.15 -8.77
CA ASN A 70 -9.39 -1.11 -9.57
C ASN A 70 -10.12 -0.09 -8.68
N LEU A 71 -10.51 1.05 -9.27
CA LEU A 71 -11.27 2.12 -8.60
C LEU A 71 -12.79 1.87 -8.61
N GLY A 72 -13.26 0.77 -9.19
CA GLY A 72 -14.67 0.45 -9.26
C GLY A 72 -15.11 -0.31 -8.01
N LEU A 73 -15.97 0.28 -7.18
CA LEU A 73 -16.56 -0.46 -6.07
C LEU A 73 -17.34 -1.68 -6.60
N PRO A 74 -17.09 -2.88 -6.07
CA PRO A 74 -17.86 -4.05 -6.46
C PRO A 74 -19.31 -3.87 -6.02
N LYS A 75 -20.25 -4.42 -6.79
CA LYS A 75 -21.69 -4.36 -6.46
C LYS A 75 -22.00 -4.98 -5.10
N THR A 76 -21.24 -6.02 -4.75
CA THR A 76 -21.31 -6.72 -3.47
C THR A 76 -19.89 -6.75 -2.90
N LEU A 77 -19.73 -6.25 -1.68
CA LEU A 77 -18.44 -6.32 -1.00
C LEU A 77 -18.16 -7.75 -0.51
N PRO A 78 -16.89 -8.21 -0.56
CA PRO A 78 -16.50 -9.46 0.06
C PRO A 78 -16.75 -9.40 1.58
N ARG A 79 -17.00 -10.56 2.18
CA ARG A 79 -17.10 -10.76 3.63
C ARG A 79 -15.77 -11.26 4.18
N ILE A 80 -15.59 -11.15 5.50
CA ILE A 80 -14.32 -11.50 6.15
C ILE A 80 -14.07 -13.01 6.07
N GLU A 81 -15.14 -13.80 6.12
CA GLU A 81 -15.12 -15.26 6.01
C GLU A 81 -14.97 -15.79 4.59
N ASP A 82 -15.05 -14.94 3.57
CA ASP A 82 -14.90 -15.37 2.18
C ASP A 82 -13.42 -15.69 1.86
N ASP A 83 -13.20 -16.66 0.97
CA ASP A 83 -11.86 -17.03 0.53
C ASP A 83 -11.22 -15.87 -0.26
N ALA A 84 -10.15 -15.29 0.30
CA ALA A 84 -9.50 -14.12 -0.28
C ALA A 84 -8.92 -14.38 -1.67
N VAL A 85 -8.38 -15.58 -1.94
CA VAL A 85 -7.84 -15.94 -3.27
C VAL A 85 -8.96 -15.94 -4.29
N LYS A 86 -10.09 -16.57 -3.95
CA LYS A 86 -11.27 -16.61 -4.83
C LYS A 86 -11.87 -15.23 -5.05
N CYS A 87 -12.02 -14.40 -4.01
CA CYS A 87 -12.51 -13.04 -4.15
C CYS A 87 -11.61 -12.19 -5.05
N ILE A 88 -10.29 -12.33 -4.95
CA ILE A 88 -9.33 -11.65 -5.83
C ILE A 88 -9.52 -12.11 -7.29
N GLN A 89 -9.67 -13.42 -7.52
CA GLN A 89 -9.85 -13.97 -8.86
C GLN A 89 -11.18 -13.55 -9.50
N ASP A 90 -12.28 -13.56 -8.73
CA ASP A 90 -13.62 -13.30 -9.24
C ASP A 90 -13.93 -11.79 -9.35
N HIS A 91 -13.35 -10.97 -8.46
CA HIS A 91 -13.74 -9.57 -8.29
C HIS A 91 -12.58 -8.57 -8.25
N GLY A 92 -11.33 -9.03 -8.23
CA GLY A 92 -10.16 -8.15 -8.11
C GLY A 92 -10.04 -7.45 -6.75
N CYS A 93 -10.71 -7.97 -5.72
CA CYS A 93 -10.67 -7.39 -4.37
C CYS A 93 -10.80 -8.45 -3.27
N CYS A 94 -10.34 -8.13 -2.06
CA CYS A 94 -10.57 -8.96 -0.87
C CYS A 94 -10.60 -8.13 0.41
N LEU A 95 -11.14 -8.71 1.49
CA LEU A 95 -10.94 -8.22 2.85
C LEU A 95 -9.71 -8.89 3.47
N LEU A 96 -8.85 -8.09 4.09
CA LEU A 96 -7.70 -8.56 4.86
C LEU A 96 -7.92 -8.24 6.34
N PRO A 97 -8.20 -9.25 7.20
CA PRO A 97 -8.39 -9.05 8.62
C PRO A 97 -7.06 -9.00 9.38
N ASN A 98 -7.17 -8.67 10.68
CA ASN A 98 -6.07 -8.63 11.64
C ASN A 98 -5.00 -7.59 11.30
N ILE A 99 -5.42 -6.43 10.76
CA ILE A 99 -4.57 -5.27 10.52
C ILE A 99 -4.16 -4.63 11.84
N LYS A 100 -2.88 -4.23 11.96
CA LYS A 100 -2.42 -3.39 13.06
C LYS A 100 -3.00 -1.99 12.89
N THR A 101 -3.85 -1.57 13.83
CA THR A 101 -4.43 -0.20 13.82
C THR A 101 -3.37 0.84 14.17
N GLY A 102 -3.57 2.07 13.71
CA GLY A 102 -2.62 3.17 13.91
C GLY A 102 -2.19 3.82 12.59
N ILE A 103 -0.97 4.36 12.60
CA ILE A 103 -0.42 5.17 11.51
C ILE A 103 0.24 4.26 10.48
N TRP A 104 -0.13 4.42 9.22
CA TRP A 104 0.43 3.72 8.08
C TRP A 104 1.01 4.71 7.09
N ILE A 105 2.14 4.36 6.50
CA ILE A 105 2.83 5.15 5.50
C ILE A 105 2.68 4.43 4.16
N ALA A 106 2.30 5.18 3.14
CA ALA A 106 2.08 4.68 1.79
C ALA A 106 3.09 5.26 0.80
N ASP A 107 3.63 4.37 -0.02
CA ASP A 107 4.54 4.69 -1.10
C ASP A 107 4.10 4.02 -2.39
N LEU A 108 4.34 4.72 -3.50
CA LEU A 108 4.29 4.14 -4.82
C LEU A 108 5.71 3.89 -5.32
N GLN A 109 5.98 2.70 -5.82
CA GLN A 109 7.29 2.29 -6.27
C GLN A 109 7.21 1.83 -7.71
N LEU A 110 8.15 2.30 -8.51
CA LEU A 110 8.39 1.84 -9.86
C LEU A 110 9.63 0.96 -9.85
N VAL A 111 9.48 -0.30 -10.25
CA VAL A 111 10.57 -1.28 -10.17
C VAL A 111 10.74 -2.02 -11.49
N ARG A 112 11.96 -2.50 -11.71
CA ARG A 112 12.33 -3.33 -12.87
C ARG A 112 11.54 -4.63 -12.87
N CYS A 113 11.32 -5.16 -14.08
CA CYS A 113 10.73 -6.49 -14.27
C CYS A 113 11.46 -7.54 -13.42
N PRO A 114 10.79 -8.19 -12.45
CA PRO A 114 11.45 -9.15 -11.58
C PRO A 114 11.79 -10.46 -12.30
N VAL A 115 11.28 -10.68 -13.51
CA VAL A 115 11.51 -11.90 -14.31
C VAL A 115 12.85 -11.85 -15.03
N CYS A 116 13.16 -10.76 -15.73
CA CYS A 116 14.38 -10.66 -16.54
C CYS A 116 15.44 -9.70 -15.98
N ASN A 117 15.05 -8.74 -15.12
CA ASN A 117 15.95 -7.73 -14.52
C ASN A 117 16.84 -6.97 -15.52
N LEU A 118 16.44 -6.91 -16.80
CA LEU A 118 17.19 -6.22 -17.85
C LEU A 118 16.86 -4.73 -17.89
N ASN A 119 17.86 -3.88 -18.12
CA ASN A 119 17.69 -2.44 -18.36
C ASN A 119 16.76 -2.14 -19.55
N SER A 120 16.72 -3.04 -20.53
CA SER A 120 15.98 -2.90 -21.78
C SER A 120 14.57 -3.49 -21.74
N CYS A 121 14.12 -4.02 -20.60
CA CYS A 121 12.79 -4.59 -20.48
C CYS A 121 11.78 -3.48 -20.16
N GLU A 122 10.81 -3.30 -21.04
CA GLU A 122 9.67 -2.40 -20.84
C GLU A 122 8.72 -2.87 -19.72
N GLY A 123 8.88 -4.10 -19.22
CA GLY A 123 8.07 -4.76 -18.18
C GLY A 123 8.26 -4.17 -16.78
N THR A 124 8.10 -2.86 -16.68
CA THR A 124 8.13 -2.13 -15.42
C THR A 124 6.94 -2.57 -14.56
N MET A 125 7.19 -2.75 -13.26
CA MET A 125 6.16 -3.11 -12.29
C MET A 125 5.89 -1.92 -11.39
N GLN A 126 4.60 -1.63 -11.19
CA GLN A 126 4.13 -0.70 -10.18
C GLN A 126 3.85 -1.44 -8.88
N ILE A 127 4.22 -0.83 -7.75
CA ILE A 127 3.93 -1.37 -6.43
C ILE A 127 3.36 -0.28 -5.53
N LEU A 128 2.13 -0.47 -5.04
CA LEU A 128 1.61 0.25 -3.89
C LEU A 128 2.02 -0.50 -2.62
N ASP A 129 2.89 0.11 -1.83
CA ASP A 129 3.27 -0.38 -0.50
C ASP A 129 2.63 0.48 0.58
N ALA A 130 1.94 -0.15 1.53
CA ALA A 130 1.48 0.49 2.76
C ALA A 130 2.05 -0.26 3.96
N ARG A 131 2.70 0.47 4.88
CA ARG A 131 3.44 -0.12 6.01
C ARG A 131 3.09 0.61 7.30
N HIS A 132 2.86 -0.13 8.38
CA HIS A 132 2.65 0.45 9.70
C HIS A 132 3.92 1.20 10.16
N ALA A 133 3.79 2.40 10.72
CA ALA A 133 4.94 3.28 11.04
C ALA A 133 5.95 2.64 12.01
N GLU A 134 5.48 1.79 12.92
CA GLU A 134 6.35 1.05 13.86
C GLU A 134 7.19 -0.05 13.18
N LEU A 135 6.78 -0.55 12.01
CA LEU A 135 7.47 -1.64 11.31
C LEU A 135 8.95 -1.34 11.10
N PHE A 136 9.30 -0.09 10.81
CA PHE A 136 10.67 0.32 10.49
C PHE A 136 11.62 0.23 11.68
N LEU A 137 11.08 0.19 12.90
CA LEU A 137 11.84 0.09 14.12
C LEU A 137 12.02 -1.37 14.58
N GLU A 138 11.30 -2.31 13.98
CA GLU A 138 11.34 -3.73 14.31
C GLU A 138 12.60 -4.41 13.77
N GLU A 139 13.32 -5.14 14.63
CA GLU A 139 14.55 -5.83 14.24
C GLU A 139 14.30 -6.94 13.21
N GLY A 140 13.16 -7.64 13.29
CA GLY A 140 12.76 -8.62 12.28
C GLY A 140 12.57 -8.00 10.89
N TYR A 141 12.17 -6.73 10.82
CA TYR A 141 12.12 -5.97 9.58
C TYR A 141 13.51 -5.44 9.18
N LYS A 142 14.31 -4.88 10.09
CA LYS A 142 15.64 -4.37 9.72
C LYS A 142 16.57 -5.48 9.22
N SER A 143 16.54 -6.64 9.87
CA SER A 143 17.38 -7.80 9.54
C SER A 143 16.97 -8.54 8.27
N GLY A 144 15.81 -8.24 7.68
CA GLY A 144 15.33 -8.99 6.53
C GLY A 144 14.57 -10.28 6.86
N ALA A 145 14.43 -10.64 8.14
CA ALA A 145 13.81 -11.89 8.58
C ALA A 145 12.32 -11.96 8.22
N TRP A 146 11.58 -10.86 8.38
CA TRP A 146 10.16 -10.82 8.00
C TRP A 146 10.01 -10.76 6.48
N LYS A 147 9.15 -11.65 5.96
CA LYS A 147 8.86 -11.83 4.53
C LYS A 147 7.38 -11.56 4.25
N TYR A 148 7.13 -11.16 3.01
CA TYR A 148 5.77 -11.11 2.49
C TYR A 148 5.28 -12.53 2.21
N TYR A 149 3.99 -12.77 2.46
CA TYR A 149 3.25 -13.92 1.96
C TYR A 149 2.21 -13.45 0.94
N ASP A 150 1.88 -14.33 -0.01
CA ASP A 150 0.88 -14.06 -1.03
C ASP A 150 -0.53 -14.26 -0.42
N ILE A 151 -1.38 -13.24 -0.58
CA ILE A 151 -2.81 -13.33 -0.25
C ILE A 151 -3.55 -13.94 -1.45
N GLY A 152 -3.20 -13.51 -2.66
CA GLY A 152 -3.81 -13.97 -3.90
C GLY A 152 -3.29 -13.18 -5.10
N SER A 153 -3.68 -13.63 -6.30
CA SER A 153 -3.30 -12.97 -7.55
C SER A 153 -4.41 -13.06 -8.59
N LEU A 154 -4.42 -12.10 -9.49
CA LEU A 154 -5.35 -11.98 -10.61
C LEU A 154 -4.56 -11.75 -11.89
N LYS A 155 -4.80 -12.62 -12.89
CA LYS A 155 -4.28 -12.43 -14.25
C LYS A 155 -5.37 -11.85 -15.13
N ILE A 156 -5.17 -10.64 -15.60
CA ILE A 156 -6.05 -9.95 -16.56
C ILE A 156 -5.43 -10.14 -17.94
N ALA A 157 -5.88 -11.13 -18.69
CA ALA A 157 -5.36 -11.45 -20.03
C ALA A 157 -6.08 -10.65 -21.14
N LYS A 158 -6.12 -9.32 -20.98
CA LYS A 158 -6.67 -8.38 -21.96
C LYS A 158 -6.06 -6.99 -21.75
N PRO A 159 -6.03 -6.13 -22.78
CA PRO A 159 -5.47 -4.79 -22.65
C PRO A 159 -6.10 -3.98 -21.51
N CYS A 160 -5.25 -3.48 -20.62
CA CYS A 160 -5.64 -2.63 -19.50
C CYS A 160 -5.35 -1.16 -19.81
N ARG A 161 -6.28 -0.27 -19.46
CA ARG A 161 -6.09 1.18 -19.61
C ARG A 161 -5.27 1.79 -18.49
N SER A 162 -5.28 1.17 -17.31
CA SER A 162 -4.54 1.63 -16.15
C SER A 162 -4.11 0.48 -15.24
N ALA A 163 -3.09 0.75 -14.42
CA ALA A 163 -2.70 -0.04 -13.26
C ALA A 163 -3.11 0.73 -12.00
N THR A 164 -4.11 0.20 -11.29
CA THR A 164 -4.64 0.77 -10.05
C THR A 164 -4.38 -0.11 -8.82
N GLY A 165 -4.08 0.50 -7.67
CA GLY A 165 -4.10 -0.19 -6.38
C GLY A 165 -4.83 0.64 -5.35
N VAL A 166 -5.65 0.00 -4.52
CA VAL A 166 -6.45 0.70 -3.49
C VAL A 166 -6.39 -0.08 -2.17
N ILE A 167 -6.18 0.65 -1.07
CA ILE A 167 -6.19 0.12 0.30
C ILE A 167 -7.06 1.04 1.15
N ILE A 168 -8.11 0.49 1.77
CA ILE A 168 -9.10 1.26 2.55
C ILE A 168 -9.32 0.57 3.91
N ASP A 169 -9.41 1.34 4.99
CA ASP A 169 -10.04 0.87 6.22
C ASP A 169 -11.54 0.65 5.97
N LEU A 170 -11.99 -0.61 6.02
CA LEU A 170 -13.36 -0.98 5.66
C LEU A 170 -14.41 -0.18 6.44
N LYS A 171 -14.13 0.16 7.70
CA LYS A 171 -15.03 0.95 8.55
C LYS A 171 -15.33 2.33 7.96
N HIS A 172 -14.39 2.88 7.19
CA HIS A 172 -14.43 4.25 6.65
C HIS A 172 -14.65 4.30 5.13
N LEU A 173 -15.08 3.20 4.51
CA LEU A 173 -15.31 3.11 3.07
C LEU A 173 -16.18 4.25 2.53
N ASN A 174 -17.30 4.51 3.20
CA ASN A 174 -18.26 5.56 2.79
C ASN A 174 -17.70 6.99 2.99
N SER A 175 -16.75 7.16 3.93
CA SER A 175 -16.12 8.45 4.23
C SER A 175 -15.01 8.82 3.24
N CYS A 176 -14.54 7.86 2.44
CA CYS A 176 -13.45 8.04 1.48
C CYS A 176 -13.94 8.14 0.02
N GLY A 177 -15.17 8.66 -0.19
CA GLY A 177 -15.77 8.86 -1.52
C GLY A 177 -14.89 9.62 -2.52
N ARG A 178 -14.04 10.53 -2.05
CA ARG A 178 -13.09 11.29 -2.89
C ARG A 178 -12.09 10.41 -3.65
N LEU A 179 -11.76 9.21 -3.15
CA LEU A 179 -10.89 8.28 -3.87
C LEU A 179 -11.54 7.80 -5.18
N PHE A 180 -12.87 7.68 -5.18
CA PHE A 180 -13.66 7.18 -6.30
C PHE A 180 -14.07 8.29 -7.28
N ASP A 181 -13.84 9.56 -6.95
CA ASP A 181 -13.94 10.66 -7.92
C ASP A 181 -12.69 10.69 -8.80
N VAL A 182 -12.58 9.67 -9.66
CA VAL A 182 -11.41 9.39 -10.51
C VAL A 182 -10.98 10.62 -11.32
N LYS A 183 -11.93 11.40 -11.81
CA LYS A 183 -11.66 12.59 -12.65
C LYS A 183 -10.93 13.71 -11.89
N SER A 184 -11.00 13.73 -10.57
CA SER A 184 -10.40 14.79 -9.75
C SER A 184 -8.89 14.64 -9.56
N TRP A 185 -8.32 13.46 -9.79
CA TRP A 185 -6.92 13.18 -9.46
C TRP A 185 -6.18 12.26 -10.43
N VAL A 186 -6.89 11.41 -11.18
CA VAL A 186 -6.24 10.57 -12.20
C VAL A 186 -5.83 11.42 -13.40
N GLY A 187 -4.64 11.12 -13.94
CA GLY A 187 -4.10 11.80 -15.11
C GLY A 187 -5.00 11.63 -16.34
N ALA A 188 -4.93 12.58 -17.27
CA ALA A 188 -5.57 12.45 -18.56
C ALA A 188 -5.10 11.15 -19.27
N PRO A 189 -5.87 10.57 -20.22
CA PRO A 189 -5.53 9.29 -20.84
C PRO A 189 -4.12 9.20 -21.48
N SER A 190 -3.54 10.33 -21.88
CA SER A 190 -2.18 10.43 -22.43
C SER A 190 -1.10 10.73 -21.38
N ASP A 191 -1.48 10.98 -20.12
CA ASP A 191 -0.56 11.17 -19.00
C ASP A 191 -0.25 9.81 -18.37
N TRP A 192 0.95 9.32 -18.64
CA TRP A 192 1.47 8.06 -18.11
C TRP A 192 2.20 8.22 -16.79
N GLN A 193 2.26 9.43 -16.22
CA GLN A 193 2.85 9.61 -14.90
C GLN A 193 1.95 8.99 -13.83
N PRO A 194 2.52 8.22 -12.90
CA PRO A 194 1.76 7.67 -11.80
C PRO A 194 1.12 8.78 -10.95
N LYS A 195 -0.16 8.62 -10.63
CA LYS A 195 -0.91 9.48 -9.73
C LYS A 195 -1.26 8.72 -8.47
N ALA A 196 -1.36 9.44 -7.37
CA ALA A 196 -1.80 8.91 -6.09
C ALA A 196 -2.77 9.88 -5.43
N THR A 197 -3.67 9.34 -4.63
CA THR A 197 -4.57 10.12 -3.77
C THR A 197 -4.68 9.45 -2.41
N LEU A 198 -5.00 10.26 -1.41
CA LEU A 198 -5.01 9.89 -0.01
C LEU A 198 -6.23 10.54 0.67
N CYS A 199 -6.98 9.75 1.42
CA CYS A 199 -7.86 10.25 2.47
C CYS A 199 -7.31 9.79 3.83
N LEU A 200 -7.93 10.24 4.91
CA LEU A 200 -7.49 9.88 6.25
C LEU A 200 -7.42 8.37 6.51
N HIS A 201 -8.25 7.58 5.84
CA HIS A 201 -8.42 6.14 6.08
C HIS A 201 -8.20 5.26 4.84
N ALA A 202 -7.61 5.82 3.78
CA ALA A 202 -7.34 5.07 2.56
C ALA A 202 -6.30 5.73 1.66
N VAL A 203 -5.72 4.91 0.81
CA VAL A 203 -4.80 5.32 -0.24
C VAL A 203 -5.17 4.63 -1.55
N ALA A 204 -5.01 5.35 -2.66
CA ALA A 204 -5.16 4.81 -3.99
C ALA A 204 -4.07 5.34 -4.94
N VAL A 205 -3.69 4.51 -5.91
CA VAL A 205 -2.77 4.87 -6.98
C VAL A 205 -3.36 4.49 -8.33
N ASN A 206 -2.99 5.24 -9.36
CA ASN A 206 -3.35 4.95 -10.74
C ASN A 206 -2.25 5.40 -11.70
N THR A 207 -1.84 4.52 -12.59
CA THR A 207 -1.00 4.84 -13.74
C THR A 207 -1.71 4.45 -15.01
N ASN A 208 -1.89 5.39 -15.94
CA ASN A 208 -2.43 5.06 -17.25
C ASN A 208 -1.38 4.30 -18.06
N LEU A 209 -1.80 3.23 -18.73
CA LEU A 209 -0.91 2.32 -19.43
C LEU A 209 -0.95 2.57 -20.94
N GLN A 210 0.20 2.37 -21.58
CA GLN A 210 0.30 2.19 -23.02
C GLN A 210 -0.38 0.87 -23.45
N PRO A 211 -0.64 0.65 -24.76
CA PRO A 211 -1.13 -0.63 -25.24
C PRO A 211 -0.31 -1.81 -24.69
N ASN A 212 -1.00 -2.81 -24.16
CA ASN A 212 -0.40 -3.96 -23.47
C ASN A 212 -1.26 -5.21 -23.65
N ASP A 213 -0.68 -6.37 -23.35
CA ASP A 213 -1.37 -7.66 -23.40
C ASP A 213 -2.12 -8.00 -22.11
N GLY A 214 -1.93 -7.20 -21.07
CA GLY A 214 -2.68 -7.25 -19.83
C GLY A 214 -1.83 -7.04 -18.58
N LEU A 215 -2.40 -7.44 -17.43
CA LEU A 215 -1.77 -7.25 -16.12
C LEU A 215 -1.80 -8.52 -15.29
N ASN A 216 -0.69 -8.77 -14.59
CA ASN A 216 -0.65 -9.67 -13.46
C ASN A 216 -0.65 -8.84 -12.16
N VAL A 217 -1.70 -8.97 -11.37
CA VAL A 217 -1.87 -8.26 -10.10
C VAL A 217 -1.64 -9.24 -8.94
N LYS A 218 -0.82 -8.87 -7.97
CA LYS A 218 -0.60 -9.65 -6.75
C LYS A 218 -0.89 -8.83 -5.50
N PHE A 219 -1.57 -9.47 -4.55
CA PHE A 219 -1.81 -8.94 -3.22
C PHE A 219 -0.97 -9.71 -2.23
N GLN A 220 -0.17 -9.00 -1.44
CA GLN A 220 0.74 -9.59 -0.47
C GLN A 220 0.65 -8.85 0.85
N ALA A 221 0.97 -9.54 1.94
CA ALA A 221 1.05 -8.95 3.27
C ALA A 221 2.25 -9.46 4.05
N MET A 222 2.63 -8.72 5.09
CA MET A 222 3.63 -9.11 6.07
C MET A 222 3.01 -9.06 7.46
N ARG A 223 3.26 -10.09 8.27
CA ARG A 223 2.84 -10.14 9.68
C ARG A 223 4.03 -9.90 10.61
N SER A 224 3.76 -9.26 11.75
CA SER A 224 4.74 -9.15 12.83
C SER A 224 4.97 -10.51 13.49
N SER A 225 6.19 -10.81 13.92
CA SER A 225 6.45 -11.95 14.79
C SER A 225 6.04 -11.63 16.23
N GLY A 226 5.01 -12.29 16.75
CA GLY A 226 4.49 -12.10 18.12
C GLY A 226 3.13 -12.78 18.30
N ALA A 227 2.59 -12.81 19.52
CA ALA A 227 1.38 -13.58 19.86
C ALA A 227 0.13 -13.23 19.02
N ASP A 228 0.03 -11.98 18.54
CA ASP A 228 -1.14 -11.52 17.78
C ASP A 228 -0.97 -11.53 16.25
N GLU A 229 0.25 -11.80 15.76
CA GLU A 229 0.64 -11.84 14.34
C GLU A 229 -0.06 -10.81 13.44
N LYS A 230 -0.12 -9.54 13.88
CA LYS A 230 -0.84 -8.48 13.16
C LYS A 230 -0.23 -8.24 11.78
N VAL A 231 -1.06 -7.93 10.80
CA VAL A 231 -0.59 -7.43 9.50
C VAL A 231 -0.01 -6.04 9.70
N VAL A 232 1.24 -5.87 9.28
CA VAL A 232 2.05 -4.64 9.45
C VAL A 232 2.56 -4.09 8.12
N SER A 233 2.41 -4.84 7.03
CA SER A 233 2.63 -4.34 5.68
C SER A 233 1.65 -4.96 4.70
N ILE A 234 1.25 -4.19 3.70
CA ILE A 234 0.39 -4.59 2.59
C ILE A 234 1.07 -4.11 1.30
N ARG A 235 1.08 -4.98 0.31
CA ARG A 235 1.66 -4.72 -1.01
C ARG A 235 0.68 -5.13 -2.10
N ILE A 236 0.40 -4.22 -3.01
CA ILE A 236 -0.32 -4.50 -4.27
C ILE A 236 0.65 -4.23 -5.41
N SER A 237 1.03 -5.27 -6.15
CA SER A 237 1.91 -5.14 -7.31
C SER A 237 1.17 -5.41 -8.61
N GLN A 238 1.55 -4.68 -9.64
CA GLN A 238 0.93 -4.73 -10.96
C GLN A 238 2.02 -4.78 -12.01
N GLN A 239 2.05 -5.89 -12.75
CA GLN A 239 3.07 -6.17 -13.75
C GLN A 239 2.40 -6.29 -15.12
N LEU A 240 2.96 -5.63 -16.13
CA LEU A 240 2.58 -5.88 -17.52
C LEU A 240 2.88 -7.35 -17.88
N ILE A 241 1.95 -7.99 -18.57
CA ILE A 241 2.11 -9.35 -19.13
C ILE A 241 2.85 -9.25 -20.47
#